data_AF-M2YFP5-F1
#
_entry.id   AF-M2YFP5-F1
#
_cell.length_a   1.000
_cell.length_b   1.000
_cell.length_c   1.000
_cell.angle_alpha   90.00
_cell.angle_beta   90.00
_cell.angle_gamma   90.00
#
_symmetry.space_group_name_H-M   'P 1'
#
loop_
_entity.id
_entity.type
_entity.pdbx_description
1 polymer ?
#
loop_
_entity_poly.entity_id
_entity_poly.type
_entity_poly.pdbx_seq_one_letter_code
_entity_poly.pdbx_strand_id
1 'polypeptide(L)'
;MGQWVARLTAEGRAQSSVLFFGPLLAFLIPSLIAGLPLLQLVQHPQLQLISGVPYMIAVLLVIAPGRRRLDELPVITAVVAMISCLALTHDSDPERLPLLSQHWGYQGLHLFPVALAVRQRTVWAWGTVFIATALGATFGARSEHGMLMGMAPMATVAGTLVVAILIITEIERLLDRRREARALGASARTDDDAEQDTVNASIRRMHEVRRVVGPALERIAYDSSPVDDEEIRRFRVLEAHLRDSIRGRSISTPELHEAARRARERGVSVDILDERGSVLPERVLRIVGRQSAAVLDAAQAGSVTIRAFPADDQSAVLIVHDPGDDDEDAIALEIAQGTGEISEF
;
A
#
# COMPACT_ATOMS: atom_id res chain seq x y z
N MET A 1 -11.64 3.29 -12.62
CA MET A 1 -10.51 3.18 -11.67
C MET A 1 -9.13 3.36 -12.32
N GLY A 2 -8.84 2.73 -13.47
CA GLY A 2 -7.52 2.83 -14.14
C GLY A 2 -7.09 4.22 -14.63
N GLN A 3 -8.01 5.07 -15.09
CA GLN A 3 -7.67 6.44 -15.54
C GLN A 3 -7.31 7.39 -14.37
N TRP A 4 -7.84 7.14 -13.18
CA TRP A 4 -7.56 7.92 -11.97
C TRP A 4 -6.19 7.57 -11.39
N VAL A 5 -5.84 6.28 -11.37
CA VAL A 5 -4.50 5.80 -11.00
C VAL A 5 -3.44 6.29 -12.01
N ALA A 6 -3.76 6.28 -13.30
CA ALA A 6 -2.86 6.82 -14.33
C ALA A 6 -2.55 8.32 -14.15
N ARG A 7 -3.55 9.15 -13.84
CA ARG A 7 -3.34 10.59 -13.57
C ARG A 7 -2.48 10.83 -12.33
N LEU A 8 -2.73 10.12 -11.22
CA LEU A 8 -1.92 10.23 -10.00
C LEU A 8 -0.45 9.82 -10.22
N THR A 9 -0.18 8.79 -11.04
CA THR A 9 1.21 8.41 -11.39
C THR A 9 1.89 9.37 -12.38
N ALA A 10 1.12 10.10 -13.18
CA ALA A 10 1.63 11.10 -14.12
C ALA A 10 1.96 12.42 -13.40
N GLU A 11 1.06 12.86 -12.51
CA GLU A 11 1.27 14.03 -11.65
C GLU A 11 2.43 13.81 -10.68
N GLY A 12 2.52 12.65 -10.03
CA GLY A 12 3.67 12.31 -9.17
C GLY A 12 5.02 12.26 -9.90
N ARG A 13 5.04 11.79 -11.17
CA ARG A 13 6.26 11.83 -12.00
C ARG A 13 6.63 13.26 -12.40
N ALA A 14 5.65 14.06 -12.83
CA ALA A 14 5.87 15.45 -13.21
C ALA A 14 6.38 16.29 -12.03
N GLN A 15 5.78 16.14 -10.85
CA GLN A 15 6.20 16.83 -9.62
C GLN A 15 7.61 16.42 -9.20
N SER A 16 7.95 15.12 -9.30
CA SER A 16 9.31 14.64 -9.00
C SER A 16 10.37 15.17 -9.96
N SER A 17 10.05 15.33 -11.26
CA SER A 17 10.97 15.92 -12.22
C SER A 17 11.14 17.43 -12.03
N VAL A 18 10.08 18.17 -11.74
CA VAL A 18 10.14 19.63 -11.56
C VAL A 18 10.88 19.99 -10.27
N LEU A 19 10.65 19.26 -9.17
CA LEU A 19 11.37 19.47 -7.91
C LEU A 19 12.86 19.12 -7.99
N PHE A 20 13.25 18.18 -8.85
CA PHE A 20 14.64 17.73 -8.96
C PHE A 20 15.45 18.50 -10.01
N PHE A 21 14.84 18.90 -11.12
CA PHE A 21 15.52 19.64 -12.21
C PHE A 21 15.39 21.16 -12.09
N GLY A 22 14.42 21.66 -11.32
CA GLY A 22 14.27 23.10 -11.03
C GLY A 22 15.53 23.77 -10.47
N PRO A 23 16.22 23.20 -9.45
CA PRO A 23 17.45 23.77 -8.91
C PRO A 23 18.62 23.73 -9.91
N LEU A 24 18.67 22.70 -10.76
CA LEU A 24 19.70 22.54 -11.80
C LEU A 24 19.54 23.59 -12.90
N LEU A 25 18.31 23.80 -13.39
CA LEU A 25 17.99 24.87 -14.34
C LEU A 25 18.24 26.27 -13.74
N ALA A 26 17.88 26.45 -12.47
CA ALA A 26 18.04 27.69 -11.73
C ALA A 26 19.50 28.03 -11.41
N PHE A 27 20.43 27.08 -11.47
CA PHE A 27 21.86 27.35 -11.32
C PHE A 27 22.54 27.58 -12.68
N LEU A 28 22.24 26.74 -13.67
CA LEU A 28 22.98 26.71 -14.94
C LEU A 28 22.69 27.92 -15.84
N ILE A 29 21.49 28.51 -15.77
CA ILE A 29 21.11 29.72 -16.51
C ILE A 29 21.76 30.97 -15.90
N PRO A 30 21.70 31.21 -14.57
CA PRO A 30 22.44 32.31 -13.95
C PRO A 30 23.96 32.20 -14.09
N SER A 31 24.55 31.01 -14.14
CA SER A 31 25.99 30.86 -14.43
C SER A 31 26.38 31.38 -15.81
N LEU A 32 25.51 31.19 -16.82
CA LEU A 32 25.71 31.74 -18.16
C LEU A 32 25.61 33.28 -18.15
N ILE A 33 24.59 33.81 -17.47
CA ILE A 33 24.35 35.26 -17.36
C ILE A 33 25.46 35.95 -16.57
N ALA A 34 25.91 35.36 -15.46
CA ALA A 34 26.97 35.88 -14.61
C ALA A 34 28.34 35.94 -15.33
N GLY A 35 28.55 35.12 -16.36
CA GLY A 35 29.76 35.16 -17.17
C GLY A 35 29.73 36.19 -18.32
N LEU A 36 28.59 36.80 -18.64
CA LEU A 36 28.49 37.79 -19.73
C LEU A 36 29.36 39.04 -19.50
N PRO A 37 29.44 39.62 -18.28
CA PRO A 37 30.34 40.74 -18.02
C PRO A 37 31.82 40.37 -18.17
N LEU A 38 32.19 39.09 -17.96
CA LEU A 38 33.57 38.61 -18.12
C LEU A 38 34.01 38.52 -19.59
N LEU A 39 33.10 38.57 -20.57
CA LEU A 39 33.45 38.56 -22.00
C LEU A 39 34.37 39.73 -22.39
N GLN A 40 34.27 40.87 -21.68
CA GLN A 40 35.12 42.04 -21.95
C GLN A 40 36.56 41.86 -21.45
N LEU A 41 36.80 40.87 -20.59
CA LEU A 41 38.09 40.61 -19.98
C LEU A 41 38.87 39.52 -20.73
N VAL A 42 38.21 38.73 -21.57
CA VAL A 42 38.76 37.54 -22.22
C VAL A 42 39.44 37.90 -23.55
N GLN A 43 40.58 37.27 -23.83
CA GLN A 43 41.37 37.53 -25.05
C GLN A 43 40.60 37.20 -26.34
N HIS A 44 39.81 36.12 -26.32
CA HIS A 44 39.01 35.65 -27.45
C HIS A 44 37.53 35.47 -27.08
N PRO A 45 36.74 36.56 -27.00
CA PRO A 45 35.35 36.51 -26.56
C PRO A 45 34.44 35.64 -27.46
N GLN A 46 34.77 35.53 -28.75
CA GLN A 46 34.08 34.66 -29.70
C GLN A 46 34.20 33.16 -29.34
N LEU A 47 35.37 32.71 -28.90
CA LEU A 47 35.57 31.31 -28.50
C LEU A 47 34.80 31.01 -27.21
N GLN A 48 34.77 31.99 -26.31
CA GLN A 48 33.96 31.91 -25.11
C GLN A 48 32.47 31.78 -25.46
N LEU A 49 31.92 32.64 -26.32
CA LEU A 49 30.53 32.53 -26.80
C LEU A 49 30.23 31.16 -27.44
N ILE A 50 31.14 30.66 -28.28
CA ILE A 50 30.99 29.34 -28.93
C ILE A 50 30.96 28.21 -27.90
N SER A 51 31.73 28.31 -26.80
CA SER A 51 31.72 27.31 -25.71
C SER A 51 30.35 27.15 -25.03
N GLY A 52 29.47 28.14 -25.13
CA GLY A 52 28.11 28.07 -24.60
C GLY A 52 27.23 27.03 -25.31
N VAL A 53 27.47 26.77 -26.59
CA VAL A 53 26.70 25.77 -27.36
C VAL A 53 26.89 24.34 -26.83
N PRO A 54 28.13 23.81 -26.72
CA PRO A 54 28.32 22.47 -26.18
C PRO A 54 27.96 22.39 -24.69
N TYR A 55 28.08 23.48 -23.93
CA TYR A 55 27.53 23.55 -22.56
C TYR A 55 26.02 23.33 -22.52
N MET A 56 25.26 24.05 -23.35
CA MET A 56 23.80 23.90 -23.43
C MET A 56 23.39 22.49 -23.86
N ILE A 57 24.13 21.88 -24.81
CA ILE A 57 23.90 20.49 -25.22
C ILE A 57 24.09 19.53 -24.04
N ALA A 58 25.21 19.64 -23.32
CA ALA A 58 25.51 18.80 -22.16
C ALA A 58 24.44 18.91 -21.08
N VAL A 59 24.00 20.15 -20.79
CA VAL A 59 22.97 20.45 -19.80
C VAL A 59 21.61 19.88 -20.24
N LEU A 60 21.17 20.17 -21.46
CA LEU A 60 19.88 19.72 -21.97
C LEU A 60 19.76 18.20 -21.98
N LEU A 61 20.82 17.49 -22.38
CA LEU A 61 20.83 16.02 -22.41
C LEU A 61 20.73 15.39 -21.02
N VAL A 62 21.37 15.98 -20.02
CA VAL A 62 21.34 15.44 -18.64
C VAL A 62 20.07 15.83 -17.91
N ILE A 63 19.48 16.99 -18.23
CA ILE A 63 18.25 17.49 -17.61
C ILE A 63 16.99 16.95 -18.31
N ALA A 64 17.06 16.55 -19.57
CA ALA A 64 15.91 16.13 -20.37
C ALA A 64 14.97 15.18 -19.57
N PRO A 65 13.67 15.49 -19.50
CA PRO A 65 12.72 14.65 -18.79
C PRO A 65 12.70 13.26 -19.43
N GLY A 66 12.88 12.22 -18.62
CA GLY A 66 13.11 10.88 -19.15
C GLY A 66 13.41 9.86 -18.06
N ARG A 67 13.96 8.71 -18.47
CA ARG A 67 14.32 7.62 -17.56
C ARG A 67 15.32 8.10 -16.50
N ARG A 68 15.25 7.51 -15.30
CA ARG A 68 16.16 7.82 -14.20
C ARG A 68 17.60 7.48 -14.57
N ARG A 69 17.82 6.35 -15.24
CA ARG A 69 19.11 5.97 -15.85
C ARG A 69 19.10 6.36 -17.33
N LEU A 70 20.06 7.20 -17.73
CA LEU A 70 20.25 7.62 -19.11
C LEU A 70 20.91 6.50 -19.93
N ASP A 71 20.55 6.37 -21.20
CA ASP A 71 21.23 5.47 -22.14
C ASP A 71 22.67 5.95 -22.39
N GLU A 72 23.57 5.06 -22.84
CA GLU A 72 25.00 5.40 -22.97
C GLU A 72 25.25 6.53 -23.98
N LEU A 73 24.51 6.57 -25.09
CA LEU A 73 24.76 7.52 -26.16
C LEU A 73 24.50 8.98 -25.74
N PRO A 74 23.37 9.34 -25.10
CA PRO A 74 23.17 10.66 -24.50
C PRO A 74 24.21 11.04 -23.44
N VAL A 75 24.72 10.06 -22.68
CA VAL A 75 25.74 10.31 -21.65
C VAL A 75 27.07 10.64 -22.30
N ILE A 76 27.50 9.84 -23.28
CA ILE A 76 28.75 10.06 -24.02
C ILE A 76 28.70 11.41 -24.72
N THR A 77 27.60 11.75 -25.41
CA THR A 77 27.46 13.03 -26.10
C THR A 77 27.48 14.20 -25.12
N ALA A 78 26.83 14.07 -23.95
CA ALA A 78 26.85 15.10 -22.92
C ALA A 78 28.25 15.29 -22.30
N VAL A 79 28.97 14.20 -22.03
CA VAL A 79 30.35 14.25 -21.49
C VAL A 79 31.28 14.88 -22.52
N VAL A 80 31.24 14.43 -23.78
CA VAL A 80 32.06 15.01 -24.86
C VAL A 80 31.76 16.50 -25.01
N ALA A 81 30.48 16.90 -25.03
CA ALA A 81 30.10 18.30 -25.12
C ALA A 81 30.60 19.11 -23.91
N MET A 82 30.50 18.59 -22.68
CA MET A 82 31.03 19.27 -21.50
C MET A 82 32.56 19.45 -21.56
N ILE A 83 33.29 18.41 -21.98
CA ILE A 83 34.76 18.50 -22.13
C ILE A 83 35.14 19.46 -23.27
N SER A 84 34.41 19.47 -24.38
CA SER A 84 34.60 20.45 -25.45
C SER A 84 34.33 21.89 -24.98
N CYS A 85 33.31 22.11 -24.14
CA CYS A 85 33.07 23.42 -23.52
C CYS A 85 34.27 23.86 -22.67
N LEU A 86 34.81 22.96 -21.85
CA LEU A 86 35.95 23.26 -20.98
C LEU A 86 37.21 23.58 -21.79
N ALA A 87 37.48 22.83 -22.87
CA ALA A 87 38.59 23.10 -23.77
C ALA A 87 38.46 24.47 -24.46
N LEU A 88 37.29 24.78 -25.02
CA LEU A 88 37.01 26.08 -25.65
C LEU A 88 37.09 27.25 -24.66
N THR A 89 36.65 27.03 -23.41
CA THR A 89 36.78 28.02 -22.33
C THR A 89 38.25 28.31 -22.05
N HIS A 90 39.12 27.30 -22.06
CA HIS A 90 40.55 27.50 -21.88
C HIS A 90 41.18 28.25 -23.06
N ASP A 91 40.88 27.84 -24.30
CA ASP A 91 41.40 28.49 -25.51
C ASP A 91 40.94 29.94 -25.65
N SER A 92 39.87 30.33 -24.94
CA SER A 92 39.41 31.72 -24.93
C SER A 92 40.34 32.68 -24.18
N ASP A 93 41.02 32.20 -23.13
CA ASP A 93 41.99 32.98 -22.34
C ASP A 93 43.07 32.07 -21.70
N PRO A 94 44.10 31.65 -22.47
CA PRO A 94 45.11 30.71 -22.01
C PRO A 94 45.97 31.24 -20.86
N GLU A 95 46.14 32.56 -20.77
CA GLU A 95 47.05 33.22 -19.82
C GLU A 95 46.42 33.44 -18.43
N ARG A 96 45.07 33.41 -18.33
CA ARG A 96 44.34 33.74 -17.10
C ARG A 96 43.67 32.54 -16.43
N LEU A 97 44.44 31.46 -16.22
CA LEU A 97 44.03 30.25 -15.50
C LEU A 97 43.26 30.47 -14.18
N PRO A 98 43.60 31.43 -13.30
CA PRO A 98 42.85 31.67 -12.07
C PRO A 98 41.42 32.21 -12.32
N LEU A 99 41.24 33.02 -13.37
CA LEU A 99 39.93 33.57 -13.76
C LEU A 99 39.06 32.54 -14.48
N LEU A 100 39.65 31.46 -15.02
CA LEU A 100 38.90 30.38 -15.67
C LEU A 100 37.89 29.70 -14.74
N SER A 101 38.17 29.67 -13.43
CA SER A 101 37.24 29.19 -12.40
C SER A 101 35.92 29.97 -12.32
N GLN A 102 35.91 31.20 -12.84
CA GLN A 102 34.73 32.09 -12.85
C GLN A 102 33.89 31.96 -14.13
N HIS A 103 34.37 31.22 -15.15
CA HIS A 103 33.61 31.02 -16.38
C HIS A 103 32.53 29.94 -16.24
N TRP A 104 31.46 30.06 -17.02
CA TRP A 104 30.31 29.14 -16.99
C TRP A 104 30.69 27.69 -17.28
N GLY A 105 31.73 27.43 -18.09
CA GLY A 105 32.20 26.07 -18.35
C GLY A 105 32.72 25.40 -17.08
N TYR A 106 33.39 26.17 -16.22
CA TYR A 106 33.91 25.71 -14.94
C TYR A 106 32.81 25.58 -13.88
N GLN A 107 31.95 26.59 -13.77
CA GLN A 107 30.81 26.59 -12.85
C GLN A 107 29.82 25.45 -13.16
N GLY A 108 29.59 25.22 -14.45
CA GLY A 108 28.79 24.10 -14.96
C GLY A 108 29.33 22.73 -14.56
N LEU A 109 30.65 22.61 -14.50
CA LEU A 109 31.33 21.38 -14.13
C LEU A 109 31.10 21.00 -12.66
N HIS A 110 30.72 21.92 -11.77
CA HIS A 110 30.37 21.56 -10.38
C HIS A 110 29.07 20.75 -10.30
N LEU A 111 28.06 21.09 -11.13
CA LEU A 111 26.75 20.43 -11.10
C LEU A 111 26.63 19.29 -12.10
N PHE A 112 27.37 19.32 -13.20
CA PHE A 112 27.22 18.31 -14.25
C PHE A 112 27.52 16.87 -13.80
N PRO A 113 28.66 16.57 -13.13
CA PRO A 113 28.92 15.25 -12.57
C PRO A 113 27.90 14.86 -11.49
N VAL A 114 27.43 15.82 -10.69
CA VAL A 114 26.36 15.58 -9.70
C VAL A 114 25.08 15.14 -10.39
N ALA A 115 24.69 15.80 -11.48
CA ALA A 115 23.52 15.44 -12.26
C ALA A 115 23.67 14.05 -12.92
N LEU A 116 24.87 13.68 -13.38
CA LEU A 116 25.16 12.32 -13.83
C LEU A 116 25.05 11.28 -12.69
N ALA A 117 25.53 11.60 -11.49
CA ALA A 117 25.42 10.73 -10.32
C ALA A 117 23.95 10.51 -9.91
N VAL A 118 23.14 11.56 -9.90
CA VAL A 118 21.68 11.50 -9.72
C VAL A 118 21.01 10.59 -10.75
N ARG A 119 21.48 10.65 -12.01
CA ARG A 119 21.02 9.82 -13.12
C ARG A 119 21.59 8.38 -13.08
N GLN A 120 22.12 7.95 -11.94
CA GLN A 120 22.71 6.61 -11.74
C GLN A 120 23.89 6.30 -12.66
N ARG A 121 24.62 7.33 -13.10
CA ARG A 121 25.82 7.24 -13.94
C ARG A 121 27.06 7.73 -13.20
N THR A 122 27.23 7.29 -11.95
CA THR A 122 28.34 7.70 -11.06
C THR A 122 29.72 7.41 -11.64
N VAL A 123 29.89 6.32 -12.40
CA VAL A 123 31.15 6.00 -13.10
C VAL A 123 31.50 7.07 -14.13
N TRP A 124 30.52 7.52 -14.93
CA TRP A 124 30.70 8.59 -15.91
C TRP A 124 30.91 9.96 -15.25
N ALA A 125 30.29 10.20 -14.09
CA ALA A 125 30.54 11.40 -13.30
C ALA A 125 32.02 11.51 -12.90
N TRP A 126 32.58 10.44 -12.31
CA TRP A 126 34.01 10.39 -11.97
C TRP A 126 34.92 10.42 -13.20
N GLY A 127 34.54 9.73 -14.28
CA GLY A 127 35.26 9.79 -15.55
C GLY A 127 35.36 11.22 -16.08
N THR A 128 34.27 11.99 -16.01
CA THR A 128 34.27 13.41 -16.40
C THR A 128 35.22 14.23 -15.54
N VAL A 129 35.19 14.05 -14.22
CA VAL A 129 36.11 14.74 -13.29
C VAL A 129 37.56 14.39 -13.59
N PHE A 130 37.85 13.11 -13.86
CA PHE A 130 39.21 12.67 -14.19
C PHE A 130 39.72 13.25 -15.51
N ILE A 131 38.89 13.25 -16.55
CA ILE A 131 39.22 13.85 -17.86
C ILE A 131 39.43 15.36 -17.70
N ALA A 132 38.54 16.06 -16.99
CA ALA A 132 38.68 17.49 -16.74
C ALA A 132 39.93 17.81 -15.91
N THR A 133 40.31 16.95 -14.97
CA THR A 133 41.55 17.07 -14.19
C THR A 133 42.79 16.86 -15.06
N ALA A 134 42.80 15.86 -15.92
CA ALA A 134 43.90 15.65 -16.87
C ALA A 134 44.03 16.84 -17.84
N LEU A 135 42.90 17.38 -18.30
CA LEU A 135 42.87 18.54 -19.17
C LEU A 135 43.44 19.78 -18.46
N GLY A 136 42.98 20.07 -17.24
CA GLY A 136 43.50 21.15 -16.40
C GLY A 136 44.98 21.00 -16.06
N ALA A 137 45.45 19.78 -15.76
CA ALA A 137 46.86 19.47 -15.54
C ALA A 137 47.71 19.80 -16.78
N THR A 138 47.23 19.38 -17.96
CA THR A 138 47.93 19.58 -19.23
C THR A 138 48.04 21.07 -19.56
N PHE A 139 46.96 21.83 -19.35
CA PHE A 139 46.96 23.28 -19.57
C PHE A 139 47.81 24.03 -18.54
N GLY A 140 47.69 23.68 -17.26
CA GLY A 140 48.53 24.24 -16.21
C GLY A 140 50.03 24.01 -16.47
N ALA A 141 50.40 22.82 -16.94
CA ALA A 141 51.79 22.48 -17.27
C ALA A 141 52.38 23.31 -18.43
N ARG A 142 51.54 23.82 -19.34
CA ARG A 142 51.96 24.69 -20.46
C ARG A 142 51.97 26.17 -20.09
N SER A 143 51.43 26.52 -18.93
CA SER A 143 51.35 27.88 -18.42
C SER A 143 52.46 28.20 -17.43
N GLU A 144 52.67 29.48 -17.15
CA GLU A 144 53.62 29.94 -16.12
C GLU A 144 53.23 29.52 -14.68
N HIS A 145 51.98 29.06 -14.47
CA HIS A 145 51.44 28.70 -13.15
C HIS A 145 51.72 27.24 -12.76
N GLY A 146 52.11 26.39 -13.71
CA GLY A 146 52.43 24.98 -13.48
C GLY A 146 51.22 24.03 -13.33
N MET A 147 51.49 22.73 -13.41
CA MET A 147 50.50 21.66 -13.44
C MET A 147 49.56 21.65 -12.21
N LEU A 148 50.10 21.87 -11.02
CA LEU A 148 49.35 21.83 -9.77
C LEU A 148 48.25 22.89 -9.72
N MET A 149 48.53 24.11 -10.18
CA MET A 149 47.56 25.20 -10.21
C MET A 149 46.45 24.92 -11.24
N GLY A 150 46.75 24.26 -12.35
CA GLY A 150 45.74 23.82 -13.32
C GLY A 150 44.81 22.72 -12.78
N MET A 151 45.29 21.87 -11.88
CA MET A 151 44.49 20.82 -11.24
C MET A 151 43.70 21.30 -10.02
N ALA A 152 44.21 22.32 -9.30
CA ALA A 152 43.65 22.76 -8.02
C ALA A 152 42.14 23.03 -8.04
N PRO A 153 41.56 23.65 -9.07
CA PRO A 153 40.12 23.86 -9.15
C PRO A 153 39.31 22.55 -9.12
N MET A 154 39.85 21.43 -9.63
CA MET A 154 39.13 20.14 -9.73
C MET A 154 38.96 19.47 -8.37
N ALA A 155 39.78 19.82 -7.38
CA ALA A 155 39.60 19.36 -6.01
C ALA A 155 38.23 19.76 -5.46
N THR A 156 37.76 20.98 -5.77
CA THR A 156 36.43 21.44 -5.37
C THR A 156 35.31 20.67 -6.09
N VAL A 157 35.46 20.42 -7.38
CA VAL A 157 34.52 19.61 -8.19
C VAL A 157 34.37 18.20 -7.62
N ALA A 158 35.51 17.55 -7.34
CA ALA A 158 35.54 16.22 -6.73
C ALA A 158 34.89 16.22 -5.34
N GLY A 159 35.20 17.22 -4.50
CA GLY A 159 34.60 17.39 -3.18
C GLY A 159 33.07 17.54 -3.24
N THR A 160 32.57 18.39 -4.13
CA THR A 160 31.12 18.57 -4.36
C THR A 160 30.46 17.26 -4.81
N LEU A 161 31.08 16.51 -5.72
CA LEU A 161 30.58 15.22 -6.17
C LEU A 161 30.51 14.20 -5.02
N VAL A 162 31.54 14.12 -4.17
CA VAL A 162 31.55 13.23 -2.99
C VAL A 162 30.39 13.57 -2.05
N VAL A 163 30.25 14.85 -1.68
CA VAL A 163 29.17 15.30 -0.80
C VAL A 163 27.80 14.99 -1.41
N ALA A 164 27.63 15.23 -2.71
CA ALA A 164 26.39 14.91 -3.40
C ALA A 164 26.09 13.41 -3.40
N ILE A 165 27.08 12.55 -3.66
CA ILE A 165 26.90 11.09 -3.60
C ILE A 165 26.48 10.65 -2.19
N LEU A 166 27.11 11.19 -1.13
CA LEU A 166 26.73 10.88 0.24
C LEU A 166 25.26 11.23 0.52
N ILE A 167 24.84 12.45 0.13
CA ILE A 167 23.46 12.90 0.27
C ILE A 167 22.49 12.00 -0.52
N ILE A 168 22.81 11.67 -1.77
CA ILE A 168 21.98 10.80 -2.61
C ILE A 168 21.81 9.43 -1.95
N THR A 169 22.89 8.83 -1.46
CA THR A 169 22.84 7.51 -0.80
C THR A 169 22.03 7.54 0.49
N GLU A 170 22.12 8.61 1.28
CA GLU A 170 21.36 8.71 2.53
C GLU A 170 19.87 8.94 2.27
N ILE A 171 19.52 9.74 1.25
CA ILE A 171 18.12 9.89 0.82
C ILE A 171 17.55 8.54 0.37
N GLU A 172 18.29 7.75 -0.40
CA GLU A 172 17.84 6.42 -0.84
C GLU A 172 17.61 5.48 0.36
N ARG A 173 18.54 5.44 1.31
CA ARG A 173 18.38 4.67 2.56
C ARG A 173 17.16 5.09 3.37
N LEU A 174 16.92 6.39 3.50
CA LEU A 174 15.75 6.92 4.22
C LEU A 174 14.44 6.54 3.52
N LEU A 175 14.42 6.57 2.18
CA LEU A 175 13.26 6.14 1.40
C LEU A 175 13.01 4.64 1.55
N ASP A 176 14.05 3.81 1.57
CA ASP A 176 13.93 2.37 1.78
C ASP A 176 13.42 2.03 3.18
N ARG A 177 13.99 2.63 4.23
CA ARG A 177 13.49 2.50 5.61
C ARG A 177 12.02 2.93 5.73
N ARG A 178 11.62 3.99 5.04
CA ARG A 178 10.20 4.43 5.01
C ARG A 178 9.30 3.46 4.27
N ARG A 179 9.79 2.75 3.24
CA ARG A 179 9.01 1.71 2.55
C ARG A 179 8.82 0.50 3.47
N GLU A 180 9.88 0.07 4.14
CA GLU A 180 9.88 -1.04 5.09
C GLU A 180 8.96 -0.76 6.29
N ALA A 181 9.08 0.42 6.91
CA ALA A 181 8.20 0.82 8.00
C ALA A 181 6.72 0.90 7.60
N ARG A 182 6.41 1.30 6.36
CA ARG A 182 5.04 1.28 5.85
C ARG A 182 4.53 -0.14 5.59
N ALA A 183 5.40 -1.04 5.12
CA ALA A 183 5.03 -2.44 4.94
C ALA A 183 4.70 -3.10 6.29
N LEU A 184 5.53 -2.88 7.31
CA LEU A 184 5.28 -3.35 8.68
C LEU A 184 4.03 -2.72 9.31
N GLY A 185 3.78 -1.43 9.08
CA GLY A 185 2.58 -0.75 9.56
C GLY A 185 1.29 -1.18 8.85
N ALA A 186 1.38 -1.69 7.62
CA ALA A 186 0.23 -2.22 6.89
C ALA A 186 -0.19 -3.60 7.42
N SER A 187 0.77 -4.45 7.81
CA SER A 187 0.47 -5.75 8.45
C SER A 187 -0.04 -5.61 9.88
N ALA A 188 0.40 -4.61 10.63
CA ALA A 188 -0.12 -4.38 11.98
C ALA A 188 -1.59 -3.90 11.98
N ARG A 189 -2.01 -3.12 10.98
CA ARG A 189 -3.40 -2.64 10.88
C ARG A 189 -4.41 -3.73 10.54
N THR A 190 -4.00 -4.76 9.80
CA THR A 190 -4.91 -5.88 9.48
C THR A 190 -5.26 -6.71 10.71
N ASP A 191 -4.36 -6.79 11.69
CA ASP A 191 -4.60 -7.53 12.93
C ASP A 191 -5.50 -6.72 13.89
N ASP A 192 -5.26 -5.41 14.02
CA ASP A 192 -6.06 -4.51 14.86
C ASP A 192 -7.50 -4.37 14.34
N ASP A 193 -7.69 -4.27 13.02
CA ASP A 193 -9.03 -4.15 12.40
C ASP A 193 -9.84 -5.45 12.60
N ALA A 194 -9.19 -6.61 12.48
CA ALA A 194 -9.83 -7.91 12.72
C ALA A 194 -10.23 -8.09 14.19
N GLU A 195 -9.37 -7.66 15.14
CA GLU A 195 -9.69 -7.71 16.56
C GLU A 195 -10.85 -6.75 16.91
N GLN A 196 -10.85 -5.54 16.37
CA GLN A 196 -11.93 -4.56 16.58
C GLN A 196 -13.27 -5.02 16.00
N ASP A 197 -13.27 -5.69 14.84
CA ASP A 197 -14.49 -6.25 14.25
C ASP A 197 -15.10 -7.34 15.14
N THR A 198 -14.28 -8.19 15.76
CA THR A 198 -14.78 -9.20 16.71
C THR A 198 -15.39 -8.58 17.97
N VAL A 199 -14.76 -7.54 18.52
CA VAL A 199 -15.26 -6.81 19.69
C VAL A 199 -16.59 -6.10 19.36
N ASN A 200 -16.65 -5.41 18.21
CA ASN A 200 -17.86 -4.71 17.76
C ASN A 200 -19.03 -5.68 17.48
N ALA A 201 -18.73 -6.86 16.92
CA ALA A 201 -19.73 -7.91 16.74
C ALA A 201 -20.27 -8.44 18.08
N SER A 202 -19.40 -8.58 19.08
CA SER A 202 -19.79 -8.99 20.44
C SER A 202 -20.71 -7.97 21.12
N ILE A 203 -20.36 -6.68 21.04
CA ILE A 203 -21.15 -5.58 21.61
C ILE A 203 -22.55 -5.51 20.96
N ARG A 204 -22.63 -5.58 19.62
CA ARG A 204 -23.92 -5.60 18.91
C ARG A 204 -24.82 -6.74 19.36
N ARG A 205 -24.26 -7.94 19.52
CA ARG A 205 -25.00 -9.11 20.01
C ARG A 205 -25.51 -8.93 21.44
N MET A 206 -24.68 -8.36 22.32
CA MET A 206 -25.11 -8.08 23.70
C MET A 206 -26.32 -7.13 23.73
N HIS A 207 -26.32 -6.10 22.89
CA HIS A 207 -27.46 -5.20 22.76
C HIS A 207 -28.71 -5.89 22.21
N GLU A 208 -28.55 -6.79 21.25
CA GLU A 208 -29.66 -7.56 20.69
C GLU A 208 -30.31 -8.50 21.73
N VAL A 209 -29.51 -9.27 22.47
CA VAL A 209 -30.00 -10.12 23.55
C VAL A 209 -30.70 -9.29 24.63
N ARG A 210 -30.11 -8.16 25.02
CA ARG A 210 -30.71 -7.25 26.00
C ARG A 210 -32.05 -6.68 25.54
N ARG A 211 -32.19 -6.38 24.24
CA ARG A 211 -33.45 -5.89 23.66
C ARG A 211 -34.56 -6.96 23.72
N VAL A 212 -34.20 -8.22 23.52
CA VAL A 212 -35.17 -9.35 23.52
C VAL A 212 -35.58 -9.75 24.93
N VAL A 213 -34.62 -9.83 25.86
CA VAL A 213 -34.86 -10.37 27.22
C VAL A 213 -35.19 -9.28 28.24
N GLY A 214 -34.76 -8.04 28.00
CA GLY A 214 -34.91 -6.90 28.91
C GLY A 214 -36.33 -6.68 29.43
N PRO A 215 -37.36 -6.60 28.57
CA PRO A 215 -38.74 -6.37 29.02
C PRO A 215 -39.27 -7.46 29.95
N ALA A 216 -38.90 -8.73 29.73
CA ALA A 216 -39.30 -9.83 30.59
C ALA A 216 -38.64 -9.76 31.97
N LEU A 217 -37.34 -9.43 32.01
CA LEU A 217 -36.61 -9.24 33.27
C LEU A 217 -37.12 -8.03 34.05
N GLU A 218 -37.48 -6.94 33.38
CA GLU A 218 -38.08 -5.75 34.02
C GLU A 218 -39.44 -6.07 34.63
N ARG A 219 -40.31 -6.83 33.93
CA ARG A 219 -41.58 -7.32 34.47
C ARG A 219 -41.37 -8.16 35.74
N ILE A 220 -40.40 -9.08 35.73
CA ILE A 220 -40.09 -9.93 36.88
C ILE A 220 -39.48 -9.12 38.05
N ALA A 221 -38.67 -8.10 37.76
CA ALA A 221 -37.94 -7.36 38.77
C ALA A 221 -38.75 -6.24 39.44
N TYR A 222 -39.63 -5.58 38.69
CA TYR A 222 -40.29 -4.35 39.14
C TYR A 222 -41.80 -4.48 39.35
N ASP A 223 -42.43 -5.56 38.88
CA ASP A 223 -43.85 -5.79 39.08
C ASP A 223 -44.10 -6.85 40.15
N SER A 224 -44.87 -6.48 41.17
CA SER A 224 -45.21 -7.33 42.31
C SER A 224 -46.55 -8.06 42.16
N SER A 225 -47.24 -7.90 41.02
CA SER A 225 -48.45 -8.66 40.73
C SER A 225 -48.15 -10.16 40.54
N PRO A 226 -49.09 -11.06 40.88
CA PRO A 226 -48.92 -12.49 40.64
C PRO A 226 -48.73 -12.77 39.16
N VAL A 227 -47.75 -13.61 38.82
CA VAL A 227 -47.51 -14.08 37.45
C VAL A 227 -48.61 -15.06 37.07
N ASP A 228 -49.31 -14.82 35.97
CA ASP A 228 -50.34 -15.74 35.46
C ASP A 228 -49.74 -16.91 34.65
N ASP A 229 -50.54 -17.96 34.41
CA ASP A 229 -50.10 -19.14 33.66
C ASP A 229 -49.70 -18.83 32.21
N GLU A 230 -50.21 -17.73 31.63
CA GLU A 230 -49.89 -17.28 30.28
C GLU A 230 -48.54 -16.56 30.21
N GLU A 231 -48.19 -15.78 31.22
CA GLU A 231 -46.87 -15.18 31.42
C GLU A 231 -45.81 -16.26 31.65
N ILE A 232 -46.11 -17.29 32.44
CA ILE A 232 -45.20 -18.43 32.63
C ILE A 232 -44.90 -19.13 31.30
N ARG A 233 -45.92 -19.35 30.45
CA ARG A 233 -45.72 -19.91 29.10
C ARG A 233 -44.83 -19.00 28.26
N ARG A 234 -45.09 -17.70 28.23
CA ARG A 234 -44.29 -16.72 27.48
C ARG A 234 -42.84 -16.68 27.92
N PHE A 235 -42.57 -16.71 29.23
CA PHE A 235 -41.20 -16.73 29.74
C PHE A 235 -40.44 -18.01 29.39
N ARG A 236 -41.10 -19.18 29.42
CA ARG A 236 -40.49 -20.44 29.00
C ARG A 236 -40.16 -20.47 27.51
N VAL A 237 -41.03 -19.91 26.68
CA VAL A 237 -40.76 -19.77 25.23
C VAL A 237 -39.58 -18.82 25.00
N LEU A 238 -39.51 -17.70 25.72
CA LEU A 238 -38.40 -16.75 25.63
C LEU A 238 -37.07 -17.34 26.11
N GLU A 239 -37.09 -18.12 27.19
CA GLU A 239 -35.92 -18.85 27.70
C GLU A 239 -35.43 -19.88 26.67
N ALA A 240 -36.33 -20.68 26.11
CA ALA A 240 -35.99 -21.67 25.10
C ALA A 240 -35.36 -20.99 23.87
N HIS A 241 -35.95 -19.89 23.40
CA HIS A 241 -35.40 -19.09 22.31
C HIS A 241 -34.00 -18.56 22.62
N LEU A 242 -33.78 -18.01 23.83
CA LEU A 242 -32.46 -17.53 24.25
C LEU A 242 -31.44 -18.67 24.29
N ARG A 243 -31.82 -19.82 24.87
CA ARG A 243 -30.96 -21.00 24.96
C ARG A 243 -30.58 -21.52 23.58
N ASP A 244 -31.50 -21.54 22.64
CA ASP A 244 -31.25 -21.95 21.25
C ASP A 244 -30.37 -20.94 20.52
N SER A 245 -30.57 -19.64 20.73
CA SER A 245 -29.73 -18.61 20.13
C SER A 245 -28.27 -18.69 20.59
N ILE A 246 -28.05 -19.18 21.82
CA ILE A 246 -26.72 -19.41 22.40
C ILE A 246 -26.15 -20.76 21.93
N ARG A 247 -26.97 -21.82 21.90
CA ARG A 247 -26.57 -23.19 21.55
C ARG A 247 -26.50 -23.46 20.05
N GLY A 248 -27.13 -22.65 19.21
CA GLY A 248 -27.27 -22.82 17.75
C GLY A 248 -26.57 -21.72 16.95
N ARG A 249 -25.48 -21.14 17.48
CA ARG A 249 -24.91 -19.85 17.03
C ARG A 249 -24.59 -19.78 15.53
N SER A 250 -24.11 -20.86 14.92
CA SER A 250 -23.70 -20.93 13.52
C SER A 250 -24.85 -21.09 12.53
N ILE A 251 -26.02 -21.55 13.01
CA ILE A 251 -27.23 -21.87 12.23
C ILE A 251 -28.44 -21.01 12.60
N SER A 252 -28.27 -20.08 13.55
CA SER A 252 -29.35 -19.23 14.06
C SER A 252 -29.83 -18.22 13.00
N THR A 253 -31.00 -18.47 12.41
CA THR A 253 -31.71 -17.50 11.56
C THR A 253 -33.10 -17.18 12.12
N PRO A 254 -33.67 -15.99 11.87
CA PRO A 254 -35.02 -15.64 12.32
C PRO A 254 -36.09 -16.64 11.86
N GLU A 255 -35.95 -17.16 10.64
CA GLU A 255 -36.88 -18.12 10.05
C GLU A 255 -36.88 -19.45 10.81
N LEU A 256 -35.69 -19.92 11.22
CA LEU A 256 -35.54 -21.13 12.01
C LEU A 256 -36.20 -21.00 13.38
N HIS A 257 -36.00 -19.86 14.05
CA HIS A 257 -36.57 -19.61 15.38
C HIS A 257 -38.10 -19.53 15.34
N GLU A 258 -38.67 -18.86 14.34
CA GLU A 258 -40.12 -18.80 14.19
C GLU A 258 -40.73 -20.17 13.87
N ALA A 259 -40.08 -20.98 13.03
CA ALA A 259 -40.52 -22.35 12.76
C ALA A 259 -40.44 -23.23 14.02
N ALA A 260 -39.35 -23.13 14.78
CA ALA A 260 -39.18 -23.88 16.03
C ALA A 260 -40.23 -23.48 17.08
N ARG A 261 -40.55 -22.18 17.18
CA ARG A 261 -41.63 -21.69 18.05
C ARG A 261 -42.98 -22.32 17.67
N ARG A 262 -43.35 -22.28 16.39
CA ARG A 262 -44.60 -22.89 15.91
C ARG A 262 -44.66 -24.40 16.18
N ALA A 263 -43.54 -25.11 16.00
CA ALA A 263 -43.45 -26.54 16.29
C ALA A 263 -43.66 -26.84 17.78
N ARG A 264 -43.03 -26.07 18.66
CA ARG A 264 -43.20 -26.19 20.12
C ARG A 264 -44.63 -25.89 20.57
N GLU A 265 -45.30 -24.92 19.95
CA GLU A 265 -46.71 -24.62 20.21
C GLU A 265 -47.63 -25.80 19.87
N ARG A 266 -47.24 -26.66 18.92
CA ARG A 266 -47.94 -27.92 18.61
C ARG A 266 -47.57 -29.08 19.55
N GLY A 267 -46.63 -28.89 20.46
CA GLY A 267 -46.17 -29.91 21.39
C GLY A 267 -44.96 -30.73 20.90
N VAL A 268 -44.34 -30.35 19.78
CA VAL A 268 -43.12 -31.00 19.27
C VAL A 268 -41.91 -30.56 20.10
N SER A 269 -41.08 -31.51 20.53
CA SER A 269 -39.80 -31.22 21.19
C SER A 269 -38.77 -30.78 20.14
N VAL A 270 -38.08 -29.66 20.34
CA VAL A 270 -37.08 -29.15 19.38
C VAL A 270 -35.76 -28.93 20.08
N ASP A 271 -34.70 -29.60 19.62
CA ASP A 271 -33.33 -29.46 20.10
C ASP A 271 -32.40 -28.94 19.00
N ILE A 272 -31.63 -27.89 19.29
CA ILE A 272 -30.73 -27.23 18.35
C ILE A 272 -29.32 -27.24 18.94
N LEU A 273 -28.39 -27.90 18.25
CA LEU A 273 -27.00 -28.05 18.66
C LEU A 273 -26.06 -27.45 17.61
N ASP A 274 -25.09 -26.66 18.08
CA ASP A 274 -24.01 -26.12 17.25
C ASP A 274 -22.64 -26.48 17.84
N GLU A 275 -21.91 -27.33 17.11
CA GLU A 275 -20.53 -27.71 17.43
C GLU A 275 -19.51 -26.98 16.54
N ARG A 276 -19.97 -26.08 15.65
CA ARG A 276 -19.16 -25.49 14.58
C ARG A 276 -18.29 -24.32 15.02
N GLY A 277 -18.76 -23.52 15.99
CA GLY A 277 -18.05 -22.36 16.54
C GLY A 277 -17.79 -21.20 15.55
N SER A 278 -18.15 -21.36 14.27
CA SER A 278 -17.91 -20.41 13.18
C SER A 278 -19.14 -20.31 12.26
N VAL A 279 -19.33 -19.17 11.61
CA VAL A 279 -20.54 -18.88 10.79
C VAL A 279 -20.53 -19.71 9.51
N LEU A 280 -21.67 -20.31 9.15
CA LEU A 280 -21.83 -21.05 7.88
C LEU A 280 -21.71 -20.11 6.68
N PRO A 281 -21.20 -20.60 5.53
CA PRO A 281 -21.32 -19.86 4.28
C PRO A 281 -22.79 -19.50 4.00
N GLU A 282 -23.05 -18.26 3.60
CA GLU A 282 -24.42 -17.72 3.47
C GLU A 282 -25.34 -18.56 2.57
N ARG A 283 -24.76 -19.20 1.53
CA ARG A 283 -25.47 -20.16 0.69
C ARG A 283 -26.01 -21.35 1.49
N VAL A 284 -25.15 -21.99 2.29
CA VAL A 284 -25.49 -23.17 3.09
C VAL A 284 -26.46 -22.80 4.19
N LEU A 285 -26.24 -21.66 4.86
CA LEU A 285 -27.14 -21.14 5.89
C LEU A 285 -28.58 -20.96 5.38
N ARG A 286 -28.76 -20.47 4.15
CA ARG A 286 -30.07 -20.33 3.52
C ARG A 286 -30.74 -21.67 3.20
N ILE A 287 -29.95 -22.69 2.84
CA ILE A 287 -30.45 -24.05 2.58
C ILE A 287 -30.91 -24.67 3.91
N VAL A 288 -30.06 -24.59 4.93
CA VAL A 288 -30.36 -25.04 6.29
C VAL A 288 -31.64 -24.40 6.81
N GLY A 289 -31.74 -23.06 6.78
CA GLY A 289 -32.93 -22.36 7.28
C GLY A 289 -34.22 -22.80 6.56
N ARG A 290 -34.16 -23.06 5.24
CA ARG A 290 -35.32 -23.52 4.47
C ARG A 290 -35.71 -24.96 4.83
N GLN A 291 -34.74 -25.88 4.90
CA GLN A 291 -35.02 -27.29 5.18
C GLN A 291 -35.45 -27.50 6.63
N SER A 292 -34.78 -26.86 7.58
CA SER A 292 -35.19 -26.88 8.97
C SER A 292 -36.60 -26.34 9.15
N ALA A 293 -36.95 -25.22 8.49
CA ALA A 293 -38.31 -24.69 8.56
C ALA A 293 -39.35 -25.66 7.96
N ALA A 294 -39.04 -26.30 6.83
CA ALA A 294 -39.93 -27.27 6.20
C ALA A 294 -40.21 -28.48 7.10
N VAL A 295 -39.16 -29.08 7.68
CA VAL A 295 -39.30 -30.21 8.62
C VAL A 295 -40.06 -29.77 9.88
N LEU A 296 -39.69 -28.63 10.46
CA LEU A 296 -40.35 -28.11 11.65
C LEU A 296 -41.81 -27.76 11.40
N ASP A 297 -42.20 -27.26 10.23
CA ASP A 297 -43.61 -26.96 9.91
C ASP A 297 -44.42 -28.23 9.60
N ALA A 298 -43.80 -29.28 9.08
CA ALA A 298 -44.45 -30.57 8.83
C ALA A 298 -44.71 -31.37 10.11
N ALA A 299 -43.79 -31.32 11.09
CA ALA A 299 -43.88 -32.08 12.33
C ALA A 299 -45.14 -31.74 13.15
N GLN A 300 -45.98 -32.74 13.39
CA GLN A 300 -47.19 -32.65 14.21
C GLN A 300 -47.01 -33.21 15.63
N ALA A 301 -46.10 -34.17 15.81
CA ALA A 301 -45.77 -34.81 17.08
C ALA A 301 -44.28 -35.22 17.11
N GLY A 302 -43.82 -35.69 18.27
CA GLY A 302 -42.47 -36.22 18.45
C GLY A 302 -41.39 -35.18 18.72
N SER A 303 -40.18 -35.41 18.21
CA SER A 303 -39.00 -34.56 18.43
C SER A 303 -38.23 -34.25 17.14
N VAL A 304 -37.72 -33.02 17.03
CA VAL A 304 -36.87 -32.57 15.92
C VAL A 304 -35.52 -32.13 16.47
N THR A 305 -34.44 -32.71 15.98
CA THR A 305 -33.05 -32.34 16.33
C THR A 305 -32.35 -31.72 15.12
N ILE A 306 -31.76 -30.54 15.30
CA ILE A 306 -30.96 -29.86 14.29
C ILE A 306 -29.55 -29.69 14.83
N ARG A 307 -28.57 -30.35 14.20
CA ARG A 307 -27.17 -30.35 14.65
C ARG A 307 -26.24 -29.80 13.59
N ALA A 308 -25.48 -28.75 13.90
CA ALA A 308 -24.41 -28.23 13.07
C ALA A 308 -23.05 -28.81 13.49
N PHE A 309 -22.26 -29.24 12.51
CA PHE A 309 -20.97 -29.90 12.70
C PHE A 309 -19.77 -28.96 12.51
N PRO A 310 -18.58 -29.32 13.04
CA PRO A 310 -17.32 -28.60 12.83
C PRO A 310 -16.97 -28.33 11.37
N ALA A 311 -16.14 -27.31 11.13
CA ALA A 311 -15.74 -26.86 9.78
C ALA A 311 -15.00 -27.94 8.97
N ASP A 312 -14.48 -28.95 9.66
CA ASP A 312 -13.66 -30.05 9.21
C ASP A 312 -14.46 -31.34 8.92
N ASP A 313 -15.77 -31.33 9.19
CA ASP A 313 -16.69 -32.41 8.82
C ASP A 313 -17.18 -32.28 7.36
N GLN A 314 -17.57 -33.39 6.74
CA GLN A 314 -18.18 -33.41 5.41
C GLN A 314 -19.62 -32.89 5.45
N SER A 315 -20.32 -33.13 6.55
CA SER A 315 -21.67 -32.65 6.81
C SER A 315 -21.62 -31.26 7.43
N ALA A 316 -22.43 -30.31 6.94
CA ALA A 316 -22.64 -29.02 7.60
C ALA A 316 -23.67 -29.12 8.72
N VAL A 317 -24.83 -29.71 8.41
CA VAL A 317 -25.98 -29.79 9.32
C VAL A 317 -26.72 -31.10 9.10
N LEU A 318 -27.12 -31.74 10.19
CA LEU A 318 -28.05 -32.87 10.22
C LEU A 318 -29.36 -32.42 10.87
N ILE A 319 -30.48 -32.73 10.23
CA ILE A 319 -31.83 -32.50 10.73
C ILE A 319 -32.49 -33.86 10.87
N VAL A 320 -32.96 -34.20 12.07
CA VAL A 320 -33.65 -35.46 12.35
C VAL A 320 -35.02 -35.15 12.90
N HIS A 321 -36.07 -35.74 12.33
CA HIS A 321 -37.42 -35.75 12.90
C HIS A 321 -37.77 -37.19 13.30
N ASP A 322 -38.05 -37.36 14.58
CA ASP A 322 -38.53 -38.59 15.19
C ASP A 322 -40.01 -38.38 15.59
N PRO A 323 -40.98 -39.01 14.91
CA PRO A 323 -42.40 -38.81 15.19
C PRO A 323 -42.85 -39.39 16.55
N GLY A 324 -42.06 -40.29 17.15
CA GLY A 324 -42.36 -40.90 18.45
C GLY A 324 -43.46 -41.98 18.41
N ASP A 325 -43.88 -42.38 17.22
CA ASP A 325 -44.76 -43.52 16.95
C ASP A 325 -43.98 -44.54 16.09
N ASP A 326 -44.05 -45.83 16.45
CA ASP A 326 -43.31 -46.90 15.75
C ASP A 326 -43.84 -47.15 14.32
N ASP A 327 -45.05 -46.64 14.01
CA ASP A 327 -45.71 -46.78 12.70
C ASP A 327 -45.47 -45.60 11.73
N GLU A 328 -44.81 -44.51 12.16
CA GLU A 328 -44.42 -43.38 11.29
C GLU A 328 -42.90 -43.38 11.02
N ASP A 329 -42.52 -43.22 9.74
CA ASP A 329 -41.11 -43.19 9.34
C ASP A 329 -40.38 -41.94 9.88
N ALA A 330 -39.28 -42.15 10.58
CA ALA A 330 -38.37 -41.07 10.96
C ALA A 330 -37.65 -40.51 9.72
N ILE A 331 -37.42 -39.19 9.70
CA ILE A 331 -36.78 -38.50 8.57
C ILE A 331 -35.42 -37.97 9.03
N ALA A 332 -34.34 -38.31 8.31
CA ALA A 332 -33.03 -37.68 8.50
C ALA A 332 -32.58 -36.95 7.22
N LEU A 333 -32.34 -35.64 7.33
CA LEU A 333 -31.78 -34.81 6.27
C LEU A 333 -30.35 -34.38 6.61
N GLU A 334 -29.41 -34.69 5.73
CA GLU A 334 -28.03 -34.26 5.81
C GLU A 334 -27.74 -33.20 4.75
N ILE A 335 -27.09 -32.10 5.17
CA ILE A 335 -26.70 -31.01 4.27
C ILE A 335 -25.17 -30.97 4.21
N ALA A 336 -24.59 -31.14 3.02
CA ALA A 336 -23.14 -31.18 2.83
C ALA A 336 -22.46 -29.80 2.96
N GLN A 337 -21.24 -29.77 3.51
CA GLN A 337 -20.46 -28.56 3.77
C GLN A 337 -20.10 -27.73 2.53
N GLY A 338 -19.54 -28.38 1.51
CA GLY A 338 -18.98 -27.69 0.34
C GLY A 338 -20.04 -27.32 -0.71
N THR A 339 -21.00 -28.20 -0.92
CA THR A 339 -21.99 -28.09 -2.01
C THR A 339 -23.35 -27.60 -1.52
N GLY A 340 -23.69 -27.83 -0.25
CA GLY A 340 -25.05 -27.66 0.27
C GLY A 340 -26.04 -28.70 -0.28
N GLU A 341 -25.53 -29.80 -0.82
CA GLU A 341 -26.33 -30.93 -1.30
C GLU A 341 -27.08 -31.57 -0.14
N ILE A 342 -28.32 -31.98 -0.40
CA ILE A 342 -29.24 -32.52 0.60
C ILE A 342 -29.38 -34.01 0.33
N SER A 343 -29.12 -34.83 1.35
CA SER A 343 -29.38 -36.26 1.31
C SER A 343 -30.43 -36.61 2.36
N GLU A 344 -31.44 -37.39 1.97
CA GLU A 344 -32.52 -37.87 2.83
C GLU A 344 -32.32 -39.36 3.09
N PHE A 345 -32.44 -39.78 4.35
CA PHE A 345 -32.17 -41.13 4.82
C PHE A 345 -33.23 -41.62 5.80
#